data_AF-A0A3N0ZSC5-F1
#
_entry.id   AF-A0A3N0ZSC5-F1
#
_cell.length_a   1.000
_cell.length_b   1.000
_cell.length_c   1.000
_cell.angle_alpha   90.00
_cell.angle_beta   90.00
_cell.angle_gamma   90.00
#
_symmetry.space_group_name_H-M   'P 1'
#
loop_
_entity.id
_entity.type
_entity.pdbx_description
1 polymer ?
#
loop_
_entity_poly.entity_id
_entity_poly.type
_entity_poly.pdbx_seq_one_letter_code
_entity_poly.pdbx_strand_id
1 'polypeptide(L)'
;VAKKDLGLMAMAYGTVYVASVAFGAKDDQTLKAFLEAEAYNGPSIIIAYSHCIAHGIDMSTPLKHQKAAVDSGQWLLYRYNPDFLKAGKNPLTLDSKEPKIPVAEYMNMETRFKMLFKTQPEIAKENYKQAQINVENRYKYYKYLAERKFGE
;
A
#
# COMPACT_ATOMS: atom_id res chain seq x y z
N VAL A 1 -6.35 15.49 -5.05
CA VAL A 1 -6.54 14.33 -5.96
C VAL A 1 -5.80 13.14 -5.36
N ALA A 2 -6.48 12.00 -5.15
CA ALA A 2 -5.86 10.80 -4.58
C ALA A 2 -4.94 10.10 -5.58
N LYS A 3 -3.99 9.28 -5.09
CA LYS A 3 -3.11 8.47 -5.93
C LYS A 3 -3.94 7.45 -6.73
N LYS A 4 -3.72 7.36 -8.05
CA LYS A 4 -4.28 6.30 -8.90
C LYS A 4 -3.97 4.92 -8.31
N ASP A 5 -5.00 4.10 -8.16
CA ASP A 5 -4.85 2.74 -7.63
C ASP A 5 -4.68 1.73 -8.78
N LEU A 6 -3.43 1.52 -9.20
CA LEU A 6 -3.09 0.58 -10.27
C LEU A 6 -3.43 -0.87 -9.88
N GLY A 7 -3.21 -1.23 -8.61
CA GLY A 7 -3.44 -2.60 -8.16
C GLY A 7 -4.93 -2.94 -8.17
N LEU A 8 -5.78 -2.04 -7.68
CA LEU A 8 -7.23 -2.22 -7.75
C LEU A 8 -7.74 -2.34 -9.19
N MET A 9 -7.19 -1.52 -10.11
CA MET A 9 -7.53 -1.62 -11.54
C MET A 9 -7.14 -2.98 -12.14
N ALA A 10 -5.96 -3.50 -11.79
CA ALA A 10 -5.52 -4.82 -12.24
C ALA A 10 -6.37 -5.96 -11.65
N MET A 11 -6.76 -5.86 -10.37
CA MET A 11 -7.64 -6.85 -9.72
C MET A 11 -9.02 -6.93 -10.38
N ALA A 12 -9.51 -5.84 -10.99
CA ALA A 12 -10.81 -5.83 -11.65
C ALA A 12 -10.93 -6.82 -12.81
N TYR A 13 -9.81 -7.25 -13.41
CA TYR A 13 -9.81 -8.30 -14.43
C TYR A 13 -10.13 -9.70 -13.86
N GLY A 14 -9.89 -9.93 -12.56
CA GLY A 14 -10.12 -11.23 -11.91
C GLY A 14 -9.10 -12.32 -12.25
N THR A 15 -8.26 -12.12 -13.26
CA THR A 15 -7.33 -13.13 -13.80
C THR A 15 -5.86 -12.76 -13.65
N VAL A 16 -5.57 -11.67 -12.95
CA VAL A 16 -4.21 -11.16 -12.74
C VAL A 16 -3.84 -11.36 -11.29
N TYR A 17 -2.70 -11.99 -11.00
CA TYR A 17 -2.13 -11.97 -9.66
C TYR A 17 -1.62 -10.55 -9.37
N VAL A 18 -2.02 -9.96 -8.25
CA VAL A 18 -1.62 -8.59 -7.90
C VAL A 18 -1.13 -8.56 -6.46
N ALA A 19 0.09 -8.07 -6.25
CA ALA A 19 0.59 -7.83 -4.90
C ALA A 19 1.13 -6.40 -4.75
N SER A 20 0.91 -5.83 -3.58
CA SER A 20 1.58 -4.60 -3.13
C SER A 20 2.51 -4.95 -1.98
N VAL A 21 3.80 -4.58 -2.12
CA VAL A 21 4.87 -5.01 -1.23
C VAL A 21 5.73 -3.84 -0.76
N ALA A 22 6.34 -3.99 0.41
CA ALA A 22 7.36 -3.09 0.93
C ALA A 22 8.26 -3.88 1.90
N PHE A 23 9.44 -4.31 1.43
CA PHE A 23 10.30 -5.24 2.18
C PHE A 23 10.76 -4.69 3.53
N GLY A 24 11.01 -3.37 3.62
CA GLY A 24 11.39 -2.70 4.85
C GLY A 24 10.25 -2.61 5.88
N ALA A 25 9.00 -2.87 5.46
CA ALA A 25 7.86 -2.96 6.37
C ALA A 25 7.56 -4.40 6.79
N LYS A 26 7.64 -5.35 5.84
CA LYS A 26 7.33 -6.77 6.06
C LYS A 26 8.01 -7.64 4.99
N ASP A 27 9.13 -8.26 5.36
CA ASP A 27 10.01 -9.05 4.48
C ASP A 27 9.41 -10.42 4.13
N ASP A 28 8.84 -11.13 5.11
CA ASP A 28 8.13 -12.40 4.92
C ASP A 28 6.97 -12.27 3.92
N GLN A 29 6.19 -11.18 4.01
CA GLN A 29 5.11 -10.88 3.06
C GLN A 29 5.65 -10.62 1.65
N THR A 30 6.78 -9.92 1.55
CA THR A 30 7.42 -9.64 0.25
C THR A 30 7.89 -10.93 -0.39
N LEU A 31 8.59 -11.79 0.35
CA LEU A 31 9.03 -13.09 -0.16
C LEU A 31 7.84 -13.95 -0.62
N LYS A 32 6.78 -14.02 0.19
CA LYS A 32 5.58 -14.78 -0.15
C LYS A 32 4.90 -14.27 -1.42
N ALA A 33 4.80 -12.95 -1.59
CA ALA A 33 4.22 -12.35 -2.79
C ALA A 33 5.00 -12.71 -4.07
N PHE A 34 6.34 -12.71 -4.00
CA PHE A 34 7.19 -13.11 -5.12
C PHE A 34 7.03 -14.60 -5.48
N LEU A 35 7.02 -15.48 -4.47
CA LEU A 35 6.84 -16.92 -4.69
C LEU A 35 5.46 -17.25 -5.28
N GLU A 36 4.39 -16.63 -4.76
CA GLU A 36 3.04 -16.84 -5.30
C GLU A 36 2.88 -16.28 -6.72
N ALA A 37 3.45 -15.09 -6.99
CA ALA A 37 3.39 -14.46 -8.30
C ALA A 37 4.13 -15.25 -9.38
N GLU A 38 5.27 -15.85 -9.04
CA GLU A 38 6.07 -16.67 -9.94
C GLU A 38 5.41 -18.02 -10.22
N ALA A 39 4.83 -18.65 -9.19
CA ALA A 39 4.12 -19.92 -9.33
C ALA A 39 2.76 -19.78 -10.05
N TYR A 40 2.19 -18.58 -10.13
CA TYR A 40 0.90 -18.34 -10.76
C TYR A 40 0.99 -18.51 -12.28
N ASN A 41 0.21 -19.44 -12.84
CA ASN A 41 0.14 -19.66 -14.29
C ASN A 41 -0.76 -18.62 -14.98
N GLY A 42 -0.28 -17.37 -15.02
CA GLY A 42 -0.98 -16.25 -15.61
C GLY A 42 -0.19 -14.94 -15.45
N PRO A 43 -0.78 -13.80 -15.83
CA PRO A 43 -0.15 -12.50 -15.65
C PRO A 43 -0.05 -12.14 -14.16
N SER A 44 1.11 -11.63 -13.76
CA SER A 44 1.43 -11.24 -12.38
C SER A 44 1.96 -9.81 -12.33
N ILE A 45 1.47 -9.00 -11.39
CA ILE A 45 1.91 -7.63 -11.14
C ILE A 45 2.31 -7.50 -9.67
N ILE A 46 3.57 -7.12 -9.42
CA ILE A 46 4.06 -6.77 -8.09
C ILE A 46 4.35 -5.26 -8.07
N ILE A 47 3.66 -4.53 -7.20
CA ILE A 47 3.85 -3.10 -6.97
C ILE A 47 4.70 -2.94 -5.71
N ALA A 48 5.99 -2.67 -5.89
CA ALA A 48 6.92 -2.50 -4.78
C ALA A 48 7.11 -1.03 -4.40
N TYR A 49 6.95 -0.69 -3.11
CA TYR A 49 7.36 0.62 -2.60
C TYR A 49 8.88 0.74 -2.66
N SER A 50 9.37 1.61 -3.54
CA SER A 50 10.79 1.93 -3.66
C SER A 50 11.07 3.30 -3.07
N HIS A 51 11.88 3.34 -2.01
CA HIS A 51 12.35 4.59 -1.43
C HIS A 51 13.43 5.18 -2.35
N CYS A 52 13.55 6.51 -2.40
CA CYS A 52 14.46 7.19 -3.31
C CYS A 52 15.05 8.45 -2.66
N ILE A 53 16.24 8.85 -3.09
CA ILE A 53 16.87 10.13 -2.71
C ILE A 53 15.94 11.33 -2.93
N ALA A 54 15.08 11.26 -3.95
CA ALA A 54 14.10 12.31 -4.26
C ALA A 54 13.03 12.50 -3.17
N HIS A 55 12.88 11.54 -2.25
CA HIS A 55 12.02 11.72 -1.07
C HIS A 55 12.70 12.64 -0.03
N GLY A 56 14.02 12.84 -0.15
CA GLY A 56 14.85 13.62 0.76
C GLY A 56 14.90 13.00 2.14
N ILE A 57 15.28 11.73 2.18
CA ILE A 57 15.46 10.89 3.37
C ILE A 57 16.94 10.51 3.54
N ASP A 58 17.32 10.10 4.74
CA ASP A 58 18.63 9.51 4.99
C ASP A 58 18.67 8.07 4.43
N MET A 59 19.49 7.89 3.39
CA MET A 59 19.64 6.61 2.68
C MET A 59 20.47 5.57 3.45
N SER A 60 21.07 5.93 4.59
CA SER A 60 21.71 4.94 5.48
C SER A 60 20.69 4.16 6.31
N THR A 61 19.50 4.72 6.52
CA THR A 61 18.42 4.09 7.30
C THR A 61 17.05 4.15 6.60
N PRO A 62 16.93 3.75 5.32
CA PRO A 62 15.75 4.04 4.52
C PRO A 62 14.56 3.12 4.84
N LEU A 63 14.81 1.93 5.40
CA LEU A 63 13.77 0.93 5.67
C LEU A 63 12.73 1.41 6.68
N LYS A 64 13.13 2.27 7.63
CA LYS A 64 12.21 2.89 8.59
C LYS A 64 11.12 3.71 7.89
N HIS A 65 11.41 4.30 6.73
CA HIS A 65 10.43 5.06 5.95
C HIS A 65 9.43 4.14 5.26
N GLN A 66 9.87 2.98 4.76
CA GLN A 66 8.94 1.97 4.22
C GLN A 66 8.00 1.47 5.31
N LYS A 67 8.55 1.17 6.49
CA LYS A 67 7.78 0.76 7.66
C LYS A 67 6.76 1.82 8.07
N ALA A 68 7.17 3.09 8.18
CA ALA A 68 6.27 4.19 8.49
C ALA A 68 5.21 4.42 7.41
N ALA A 69 5.53 4.23 6.12
CA ALA A 69 4.55 4.30 5.04
C ALA A 69 3.44 3.25 5.20
N VAL A 70 3.80 2.03 5.63
CA VAL A 70 2.82 0.96 5.90
C VAL A 70 2.08 1.18 7.21
N ASP A 71 2.78 1.50 8.30
CA ASP A 71 2.18 1.74 9.62
C ASP A 71 1.25 2.97 9.60
N SER A 72 1.41 3.92 8.67
CA SER A 72 0.48 5.04 8.47
C SER A 72 -0.69 4.77 7.52
N GLY A 73 -0.71 3.61 6.85
CA GLY A 73 -1.68 3.31 5.79
C GLY A 73 -1.44 4.04 4.46
N GLN A 74 -0.38 4.84 4.35
CA GLN A 74 0.02 5.50 3.09
C GLN A 74 0.44 4.49 2.02
N TRP A 75 0.90 3.31 2.42
CA TRP A 75 1.11 2.16 1.57
C TRP A 75 0.42 0.93 2.18
N LEU A 76 -0.38 0.21 1.39
CA LEU A 76 -1.03 -1.02 1.85
C LEU A 76 -0.28 -2.24 1.31
N LEU A 77 -0.15 -3.27 2.14
CA LEU A 77 0.35 -4.58 1.78
C LEU A 77 -0.84 -5.51 1.56
N TYR A 78 -0.91 -6.11 0.39
CA TYR A 78 -1.96 -7.05 0.03
C TYR A 78 -1.48 -8.00 -1.05
N ARG A 79 -2.19 -9.12 -1.20
CA ARG A 79 -2.02 -10.08 -2.27
C ARG A 79 -3.40 -10.50 -2.79
N TYR A 80 -3.58 -10.43 -4.09
CA TYR A 80 -4.74 -10.90 -4.81
C TYR A 80 -4.32 -12.14 -5.60
N ASN A 81 -4.85 -13.31 -5.23
CA ASN A 81 -4.56 -14.57 -5.88
C ASN A 81 -5.81 -15.12 -6.61
N PRO A 82 -5.85 -15.08 -7.95
CA PRO A 82 -6.97 -15.60 -8.74
C PRO A 82 -7.28 -17.09 -8.50
N ASP A 83 -6.32 -17.92 -8.08
CA ASP A 83 -6.58 -19.35 -7.85
C ASP A 83 -7.51 -19.58 -6.66
N PHE A 84 -7.62 -18.64 -5.73
CA PHE A 84 -8.60 -18.70 -4.65
C PHE A 84 -10.04 -18.56 -5.17
N LEU A 85 -10.25 -17.82 -6.28
CA LEU A 85 -11.57 -17.76 -6.92
C LEU A 85 -12.01 -19.14 -7.39
N LYS A 86 -11.10 -19.92 -8.00
CA LYS A 86 -11.37 -21.29 -8.47
C LYS A 86 -11.75 -22.23 -7.31
N ALA A 87 -11.25 -21.94 -6.12
CA ALA A 87 -11.54 -22.66 -4.88
C ALA A 87 -12.74 -22.09 -4.08
N GLY A 88 -13.48 -21.12 -4.63
CA GLY A 88 -14.62 -20.48 -3.94
C GLY A 88 -14.23 -19.63 -2.74
N LYS A 89 -12.96 -19.18 -2.65
CA LYS A 89 -12.43 -18.37 -1.55
C LYS A 89 -12.24 -16.92 -2.01
N ASN A 90 -12.20 -15.99 -1.05
CA ASN A 90 -11.87 -14.61 -1.35
C ASN A 90 -10.42 -14.52 -1.88
N PRO A 91 -10.18 -13.96 -3.08
CA PRO A 91 -8.85 -13.85 -3.65
C PRO A 91 -7.98 -12.79 -2.98
N LEU A 92 -8.59 -11.80 -2.32
CA LEU A 92 -7.85 -10.70 -1.71
C LEU A 92 -7.49 -11.02 -0.26
N THR A 93 -6.20 -11.05 0.03
CA THR A 93 -5.65 -11.04 1.38
C THR A 93 -5.06 -9.66 1.68
N LEU A 94 -5.59 -8.97 2.68
CA LEU A 94 -5.03 -7.73 3.21
C LEU A 94 -3.97 -8.07 4.28
N ASP A 95 -2.69 -7.94 3.93
CA ASP A 95 -1.57 -8.26 4.85
C ASP A 95 -1.21 -7.08 5.77
N SER A 96 -1.62 -5.85 5.40
CA SER A 96 -1.54 -4.66 6.26
C SER A 96 -2.46 -4.77 7.46
N LYS A 97 -1.95 -4.39 8.64
CA LYS A 97 -2.79 -4.13 9.82
C LYS A 97 -3.43 -2.74 9.70
N GLU A 98 -4.34 -2.45 10.63
CA GLU A 98 -4.89 -1.10 10.80
C GLU A 98 -3.77 -0.07 10.99
N PRO A 99 -3.86 1.12 10.36
CA PRO A 99 -2.88 2.18 10.56
C PRO A 99 -2.68 2.51 12.05
N LYS A 100 -1.43 2.56 12.48
CA LYS A 100 -1.00 2.76 13.87
C LYS A 100 -0.55 4.18 14.16
N ILE A 101 -0.15 4.92 13.13
CA ILE A 101 0.31 6.31 13.23
C ILE A 101 -0.48 7.20 12.26
N PRO A 102 -0.71 8.48 12.59
CA PRO A 102 -1.25 9.45 11.65
C PRO A 102 -0.38 9.56 10.39
N VAL A 103 -0.99 9.77 9.21
CA VAL A 103 -0.23 9.92 7.96
C VAL A 103 0.71 11.12 7.99
N ALA A 104 0.33 12.15 8.75
CA ALA A 104 1.16 13.33 8.96
C ALA A 104 2.52 13.00 9.59
N GLU A 105 2.61 12.00 10.47
CA GLU A 105 3.89 11.61 11.08
C GLU A 105 4.84 11.05 10.01
N TYR A 106 4.37 10.12 9.18
CA TYR A 106 5.14 9.62 8.04
C TYR A 106 5.54 10.74 7.07
N MET A 107 4.60 11.61 6.68
CA MET A 107 4.89 12.69 5.74
C MET A 107 5.94 13.65 6.30
N ASN A 108 5.89 13.94 7.61
CA ASN A 108 6.91 14.72 8.31
C ASN A 108 8.24 13.99 8.51
N MET A 109 8.41 12.75 8.04
CA MET A 109 9.73 12.12 7.97
C MET A 109 10.48 12.48 6.69
N GLU A 110 9.81 12.97 5.64
CA GLU A 110 10.40 13.13 4.31
C GLU A 110 10.44 14.60 3.88
N THR A 111 11.60 15.05 3.36
CA THR A 111 11.78 16.44 2.92
C THR A 111 10.80 16.84 1.82
N ARG A 112 10.42 15.92 0.92
CA ARG A 112 9.47 16.20 -0.16
C ARG A 112 8.12 16.74 0.32
N PHE A 113 7.71 16.42 1.56
CA PHE A 113 6.49 16.97 2.14
C PHE A 113 6.78 18.16 3.06
N LYS A 114 7.87 18.13 3.83
CA LYS A 114 8.27 19.27 4.70
C LYS A 114 8.46 20.57 3.92
N MET A 115 8.96 20.49 2.69
CA MET A 115 9.17 21.67 1.85
C MET A 115 7.85 22.40 1.55
N LEU A 116 6.72 21.69 1.46
CA LEU A 116 5.42 22.33 1.30
C LEU A 116 4.98 23.05 2.58
N PHE A 117 5.22 22.47 3.76
CA PHE A 117 4.96 23.14 5.04
C PHE A 117 5.75 24.45 5.19
N LYS A 118 7.00 24.46 4.71
CA LYS A 118 7.86 25.65 4.76
C LYS A 118 7.41 26.75 3.80
N THR A 119 6.95 26.37 2.61
CA THR A 119 6.64 27.33 1.52
C THR A 119 5.19 27.77 1.50
N GLN A 120 4.24 26.88 1.83
CA GLN A 120 2.80 27.09 1.74
C GLN A 120 2.05 26.36 2.88
N PRO A 121 2.14 26.85 4.14
CA PRO A 121 1.69 26.13 5.33
C PRO A 121 0.18 25.83 5.35
N GLU A 122 -0.67 26.77 4.92
CA GLU A 122 -2.13 26.57 4.93
C GLU A 122 -2.56 25.49 3.92
N ILE A 123 -1.94 25.49 2.73
CA ILE A 123 -2.16 24.44 1.72
C ILE A 123 -1.64 23.09 2.23
N ALA A 124 -0.51 23.09 2.94
CA ALA A 124 0.06 21.87 3.51
C ALA A 124 -0.87 21.23 4.55
N LYS A 125 -1.45 22.04 5.45
CA LYS A 125 -2.42 21.59 6.47
C LYS A 125 -3.64 20.94 5.82
N GLU A 126 -4.23 21.60 4.81
CA GLU A 126 -5.40 21.06 4.10
C GLU A 126 -5.04 19.74 3.39
N ASN A 127 -3.91 19.70 2.69
CA ASN A 127 -3.46 18.48 2.02
C ASN A 127 -3.20 17.32 2.98
N TYR A 128 -2.69 17.58 4.18
CA TYR A 128 -2.46 16.54 5.19
C TYR A 128 -3.79 16.01 5.75
N LYS A 129 -4.78 16.87 5.96
CA LYS A 129 -6.14 16.45 6.34
C LYS A 129 -6.76 15.57 5.25
N GLN A 130 -6.63 15.97 3.99
CA GLN A 130 -7.11 15.17 2.87
C GLN A 130 -6.34 13.85 2.73
N ALA A 131 -5.03 13.85 2.96
CA ALA A 131 -4.23 12.62 2.97
C ALA A 131 -4.73 11.63 4.04
N GLN A 132 -5.06 12.12 5.24
CA GLN A 132 -5.58 11.30 6.33
C GLN A 132 -6.91 10.64 5.94
N ILE A 133 -7.85 11.41 5.40
CA ILE A 133 -9.13 10.89 4.89
C ILE A 133 -8.91 9.83 3.81
N ASN A 134 -7.97 10.07 2.88
CA ASN A 134 -7.68 9.15 1.79
C ASN A 134 -7.10 7.82 2.27
N VAL A 135 -6.15 7.82 3.22
CA VAL A 135 -5.57 6.57 3.74
C VAL A 135 -6.59 5.76 4.53
N GLU A 136 -7.44 6.42 5.32
CA GLU A 136 -8.52 5.77 6.06
C GLU A 136 -9.55 5.15 5.13
N ASN A 137 -10.03 5.89 4.14
CA ASN A 137 -11.00 5.40 3.16
C ASN A 137 -10.43 4.23 2.35
N ARG A 138 -9.17 4.33 1.91
CA ARG A 138 -8.53 3.23 1.18
C ARG A 138 -8.38 1.99 2.05
N TYR A 139 -7.93 2.12 3.30
CA TYR A 139 -7.84 0.99 4.21
C TYR A 139 -9.20 0.32 4.45
N LYS A 140 -10.23 1.11 4.79
CA LYS A 140 -11.60 0.61 4.99
C LYS A 140 -12.13 -0.13 3.76
N TYR A 141 -11.86 0.41 2.57
CA TYR A 141 -12.29 -0.22 1.32
C TYR A 141 -11.59 -1.56 1.07
N TYR A 142 -10.28 -1.63 1.21
CA TYR A 142 -9.54 -2.90 1.06
C TYR A 142 -9.91 -3.91 2.14
N LYS A 143 -10.15 -3.46 3.37
CA LYS A 143 -10.64 -4.31 4.46
C LYS A 143 -12.01 -4.90 4.12
N TYR A 144 -12.95 -4.07 3.67
CA TYR A 144 -14.26 -4.54 3.19
C TYR A 144 -14.13 -5.58 2.07
N LEU A 145 -13.26 -5.35 1.08
CA LEU A 145 -13.04 -6.31 -0.01
C LEU A 145 -12.46 -7.63 0.49
N ALA A 146 -11.54 -7.61 1.45
CA ALA A 146 -10.91 -8.81 2.02
C ALA A 146 -11.86 -9.58 2.97
N GLU A 147 -12.78 -8.89 3.64
CA GLU A 147 -13.77 -9.49 4.55
C GLU A 147 -15.06 -9.92 3.83
N ARG A 148 -15.28 -9.47 2.59
CA ARG A 148 -16.45 -9.84 1.80
C ARG A 148 -16.54 -11.36 1.66
N LYS A 149 -17.74 -11.90 1.91
CA LYS A 149 -18.07 -13.29 1.64
C LYS A 149 -18.02 -13.60 0.15
N PHE A 150 -17.42 -14.73 -0.20
CA PHE A 150 -17.25 -15.21 -1.56
C PHE A 150 -18.01 -16.53 -1.71
N GLY A 151 -18.79 -16.69 -2.79
CA GLY A 151 -19.52 -17.93 -3.07
C GLY A 151 -20.88 -18.11 -2.38
N GLU A 152 -21.54 -17.03 -1.95
CA GLU A 152 -23.00 -17.00 -1.71
C GLU A 152 -23.74 -16.56 -2.97
#